data_AF-A0A9P9ETA5-F1
#
_entry.id   AF-A0A9P9ETA5-F1
#
_cell.length_a   1.000
_cell.length_b   1.000
_cell.length_c   1.000
_cell.angle_alpha   90.00
_cell.angle_beta   90.00
_cell.angle_gamma   90.00
#
_symmetry.space_group_name_H-M   'P 1'
#
loop_
_entity.id
_entity.type
_entity.pdbx_description
1 polymer ?
#
loop_
_entity_poly.entity_id
_entity_poly.type
_entity_poly.pdbx_seq_one_letter_code
_entity_poly.pdbx_strand_id
1 'polypeptide(L)'
;MSLTRVTVLLVLNTTQLRVNDAYLWLTANEQRMLEQRMQKRQVKEFMGAFGGLVEHCFMSCVDDFTSKAISSREGGCINRCVTKWMVTQQRVSERFQEHNAQLSAQMQNQQ
;
A
#
# COMPACT_ATOMS: atom_id res chain seq x y z
N MET A 1 31.81 -11.31 19.85
CA MET A 1 30.43 -10.76 19.91
C MET A 1 30.35 -9.59 18.94
N SER A 2 29.70 -9.81 17.82
CA SER A 2 29.84 -9.01 16.60
C SER A 2 29.24 -7.61 16.76
N LEU A 3 29.97 -6.57 16.32
CA LEU A 3 29.53 -5.17 16.29
C LEU A 3 28.14 -5.00 15.66
N THR A 4 27.77 -5.87 14.71
CA THR A 4 26.43 -5.92 14.10
C THR A 4 25.28 -6.09 15.10
N ARG A 5 25.46 -6.83 16.20
CA ARG A 5 24.41 -7.01 17.23
C ARG A 5 24.17 -5.72 18.02
N VAL A 6 25.22 -4.94 18.28
CA VAL A 6 25.15 -3.67 19.02
C VAL A 6 24.51 -2.60 18.13
N THR A 7 24.86 -2.55 16.85
CA THR A 7 24.22 -1.64 15.88
C THR A 7 22.74 -1.97 15.69
N VAL A 8 22.35 -3.24 15.59
CA VAL A 8 20.93 -3.64 15.47
C VAL A 8 20.13 -3.30 16.73
N LEU A 9 20.69 -3.48 17.94
CA LEU A 9 20.05 -3.07 19.19
C LEU A 9 19.91 -1.55 19.30
N LEU A 10 20.94 -0.77 18.93
CA LEU A 10 20.87 0.69 18.91
C LEU A 10 19.88 1.19 17.86
N VAL A 11 19.83 0.60 16.67
CA VAL A 11 18.87 0.95 15.61
C VAL A 11 17.44 0.59 16.03
N LEU A 12 17.19 -0.61 16.56
CA LEU A 12 15.88 -0.98 17.10
C LEU A 12 15.43 -0.05 18.23
N ASN A 13 16.34 0.28 19.16
CA ASN A 13 16.03 1.16 20.29
C ASN A 13 15.79 2.61 19.82
N THR A 14 16.56 3.11 18.84
CA THR A 14 16.37 4.45 18.25
C THR A 14 15.15 4.53 17.32
N THR A 15 14.79 3.47 16.59
CA THR A 15 13.52 3.40 15.84
C THR A 15 12.32 3.30 16.78
N GLN A 16 12.43 2.56 17.89
CA GLN A 16 11.38 2.47 18.91
C GLN A 16 11.18 3.82 19.62
N LEU A 17 12.26 4.54 19.91
CA LEU A 17 12.23 5.90 20.48
C LEU A 17 11.57 6.90 19.50
N ARG A 18 11.86 6.84 18.20
CA ARG A 18 11.26 7.76 17.21
C ARG A 18 9.77 7.54 16.93
N VAL A 19 9.25 6.31 17.10
CA VAL A 19 7.80 6.06 17.04
C VAL A 19 7.10 6.61 18.29
N ASN A 20 7.74 6.51 19.47
CA ASN A 20 7.23 7.10 20.71
C ASN A 20 7.17 8.64 20.67
N ASP A 21 8.12 9.31 20.01
CA ASP A 21 8.12 10.77 19.87
C ASP A 21 6.96 11.30 19.01
N ALA A 22 6.54 10.56 17.97
CA ALA A 22 5.36 10.89 17.16
C ALA A 22 4.02 10.69 17.90
N TYR A 23 4.07 9.98 19.03
CA TYR A 23 2.93 9.66 19.88
C TYR A 23 2.92 10.47 21.19
N LEU A 24 3.91 11.33 21.40
CA LEU A 24 4.13 12.11 22.62
C LEU A 24 2.99 13.11 22.91
N TRP A 25 2.19 13.48 21.89
CA TRP A 25 1.03 14.36 22.03
C TRP A 25 -0.31 13.61 22.25
N LEU A 26 -0.32 12.26 22.17
CA LEU A 26 -1.53 11.43 22.24
C LEU A 26 -1.58 10.65 23.56
N THR A 27 -2.71 10.69 24.26
CA THR A 27 -2.95 9.85 25.44
C THR A 27 -3.03 8.37 25.07
N ALA A 28 -2.71 7.47 26.01
CA ALA A 28 -2.74 6.02 25.77
C ALA A 28 -4.10 5.50 25.21
N ASN A 29 -5.21 6.16 25.56
CA ASN A 29 -6.53 5.83 25.00
C ASN A 29 -6.68 6.27 23.55
N GLU A 30 -6.16 7.45 23.19
CA GLU A 30 -6.17 7.93 21.81
C GLU A 30 -5.28 7.08 20.91
N GLN A 31 -4.15 6.57 21.42
CA GLN A 31 -3.25 5.68 20.68
C GLN A 31 -3.97 4.41 20.26
N ARG A 32 -4.65 3.75 21.22
CA ARG A 32 -5.46 2.54 20.96
C ARG A 32 -6.60 2.81 19.99
N MET A 33 -7.28 3.96 20.12
CA MET A 33 -8.34 4.34 19.17
C MET A 33 -7.78 4.57 17.77
N LEU A 34 -6.61 5.20 17.65
CA LEU A 34 -5.95 5.41 16.37
C LEU A 34 -5.55 4.08 15.73
N GLU A 35 -4.94 3.17 16.47
CA GLU A 35 -4.59 1.83 15.99
C GLU A 35 -5.83 1.07 15.47
N GLN A 36 -6.93 1.09 16.25
CA GLN A 36 -8.18 0.46 15.82
C GLN A 36 -8.75 1.10 14.54
N ARG A 37 -8.65 2.43 14.42
CA ARG A 37 -9.07 3.15 13.20
C ARG A 37 -8.19 2.79 12.01
N MET A 38 -6.88 2.68 12.21
CA MET A 38 -5.92 2.30 11.17
C MET A 38 -6.17 0.87 10.68
N GLN A 39 -6.43 -0.08 11.59
CA GLN A 39 -6.79 -1.45 11.21
C GLN A 39 -8.08 -1.51 10.39
N LYS A 40 -9.14 -0.81 10.83
CA LYS A 40 -10.39 -0.72 10.08
C LYS A 40 -10.20 -0.08 8.71
N ARG A 41 -9.34 0.93 8.62
CA ARG A 41 -9.01 1.62 7.38
C ARG A 41 -8.32 0.69 6.39
N GLN A 42 -7.36 -0.12 6.85
CA GLN A 42 -6.65 -1.08 6.00
C GLN A 42 -7.62 -2.05 5.29
N VAL A 43 -8.61 -2.59 6.01
CA VAL A 43 -9.63 -3.48 5.41
C VAL A 43 -10.47 -2.74 4.36
N LYS A 44 -10.90 -1.51 4.67
CA LYS A 44 -11.67 -0.69 3.73
C LYS A 44 -10.89 -0.37 2.46
N GLU A 45 -9.62 0.00 2.60
CA GLU A 45 -8.72 0.28 1.47
C GLU A 45 -8.50 -0.97 0.62
N PHE A 46 -8.30 -2.12 1.25
CA PHE A 46 -8.22 -3.40 0.52
C PHE A 46 -9.49 -3.70 -0.28
N MET A 47 -10.67 -3.52 0.32
CA MET A 47 -11.93 -3.76 -0.41
C MET A 47 -12.13 -2.80 -1.57
N GLY A 48 -11.72 -1.54 -1.43
CA GLY A 48 -11.70 -0.58 -2.53
C GLY A 48 -10.75 -0.99 -3.65
N ALA A 49 -9.53 -1.42 -3.30
CA ALA A 49 -8.54 -1.88 -4.28
C ALA A 49 -8.99 -3.15 -5.01
N PHE A 50 -9.60 -4.09 -4.28
CA PHE A 50 -10.17 -5.30 -4.86
C PHE A 50 -11.33 -4.98 -5.81
N GLY A 51 -12.23 -4.06 -5.41
CA GLY A 51 -13.33 -3.60 -6.27
C GLY A 51 -12.83 -3.00 -7.60
N GLY A 52 -11.85 -2.08 -7.53
CA GLY A 52 -11.27 -1.48 -8.74
C GLY A 52 -10.55 -2.49 -9.64
N LEU A 53 -9.87 -3.49 -9.06
CA LEU A 53 -9.26 -4.59 -9.81
C LEU A 53 -10.32 -5.40 -10.58
N VAL A 54 -11.39 -5.81 -9.89
CA VAL A 54 -12.45 -6.62 -10.48
C VAL A 54 -13.14 -5.85 -11.61
N GLU A 55 -13.49 -4.58 -11.39
CA GLU A 55 -14.10 -3.72 -12.41
C GLU A 55 -13.21 -3.57 -13.64
N HIS A 56 -11.93 -3.22 -13.44
CA HIS A 56 -10.98 -3.03 -14.54
C HIS A 56 -10.79 -4.30 -15.39
N CYS A 57 -10.59 -5.44 -14.73
CA CYS A 57 -10.38 -6.69 -15.46
C CYS A 57 -11.66 -7.20 -16.11
N PHE A 58 -12.83 -6.99 -15.50
CA PHE A 58 -14.10 -7.34 -16.14
C PHE A 58 -14.30 -6.51 -17.43
N MET A 59 -14.19 -5.19 -17.35
CA MET A 59 -14.39 -4.29 -18.50
C MET A 59 -13.36 -4.50 -19.62
N SER A 60 -12.15 -4.98 -19.28
CA SER A 60 -11.08 -5.19 -20.26
C SER A 60 -11.08 -6.58 -20.89
N CYS A 61 -11.62 -7.59 -20.21
CA CYS A 61 -11.46 -9.00 -20.60
C CYS A 61 -12.76 -9.75 -20.87
N VAL A 62 -13.90 -9.30 -20.33
CA VAL A 62 -15.20 -9.96 -20.57
C VAL A 62 -15.93 -9.19 -21.65
N ASP A 63 -15.92 -9.73 -22.86
CA ASP A 63 -16.47 -9.09 -24.06
C ASP A 63 -17.52 -9.96 -24.78
N ASP A 64 -17.69 -11.21 -24.37
CA ASP A 64 -18.68 -12.12 -24.93
C ASP A 64 -19.84 -12.36 -23.93
N PHE A 65 -21.03 -11.90 -24.30
CA PHE A 65 -22.25 -12.03 -23.49
C PHE A 65 -23.24 -13.08 -24.02
N THR A 66 -22.77 -14.01 -24.87
CA THR A 66 -23.60 -15.12 -25.38
C THR A 66 -23.80 -16.25 -24.37
N SER A 67 -23.02 -16.27 -23.28
CA SER A 67 -22.97 -17.30 -22.24
C SER A 67 -22.98 -16.67 -20.85
N LYS A 68 -23.49 -17.41 -19.85
CA LYS A 68 -23.38 -17.04 -18.42
C LYS A 68 -22.04 -17.44 -17.80
N ALA A 69 -21.29 -18.31 -18.47
CA ALA A 69 -19.99 -18.80 -18.02
C ALA A 69 -18.86 -18.08 -18.78
N ILE A 70 -17.77 -17.79 -18.05
CA ILE A 70 -16.55 -17.21 -18.60
C ILE A 70 -15.88 -18.24 -19.53
N SER A 71 -15.57 -17.82 -20.75
CA SER A 71 -14.86 -18.66 -21.71
C SER A 71 -13.38 -18.88 -21.30
N SER A 72 -12.72 -19.89 -21.86
CA SER A 72 -11.28 -20.12 -21.62
C SER A 72 -10.41 -18.93 -22.07
N ARG A 73 -10.83 -18.21 -23.11
CA ARG A 73 -10.15 -17.01 -23.62
C ARG A 73 -10.19 -15.88 -22.60
N GLU A 74 -11.38 -15.58 -22.08
CA GLU A 74 -11.61 -14.52 -21.08
C GLU A 74 -10.94 -14.88 -19.75
N GLY A 75 -11.03 -16.14 -19.30
CA GLY A 75 -10.32 -16.61 -18.11
C GLY A 75 -8.80 -16.43 -18.21
N GLY A 76 -8.22 -16.73 -19.39
CA GLY A 76 -6.82 -16.46 -19.67
C GLY A 76 -6.47 -14.96 -19.67
N CYS A 77 -7.36 -14.10 -20.17
CA CYS A 77 -7.22 -12.64 -20.10
C CYS A 77 -7.25 -12.13 -18.66
N ILE A 78 -8.23 -12.55 -17.87
CA ILE A 78 -8.42 -12.13 -16.47
C ILE A 78 -7.17 -12.46 -15.64
N ASN A 79 -6.62 -13.67 -15.75
CA ASN A 79 -5.40 -14.05 -15.03
C ASN A 79 -4.22 -13.11 -15.35
N ARG A 80 -4.00 -12.79 -16.63
CA ARG A 80 -2.96 -11.84 -17.04
C ARG A 80 -3.25 -10.42 -16.56
N CYS A 81 -4.52 -10.00 -16.62
CA CYS A 81 -4.96 -8.70 -16.14
C CYS A 81 -4.66 -8.52 -14.66
N VAL A 82 -5.02 -9.50 -13.82
CA VAL A 82 -4.79 -9.44 -12.37
C VAL A 82 -3.29 -9.32 -12.05
N THR A 83 -2.45 -10.16 -12.65
CA THR A 83 -0.99 -10.07 -12.45
C THR A 83 -0.45 -8.71 -12.90
N LYS A 84 -0.86 -8.24 -14.08
CA LYS A 84 -0.43 -6.94 -14.61
C LYS A 84 -0.87 -5.78 -13.72
N TRP A 85 -2.11 -5.80 -13.23
CA TRP A 85 -2.64 -4.78 -12.34
C TRP A 85 -1.83 -4.69 -11.05
N MET A 86 -1.59 -5.82 -10.36
CA MET A 86 -0.83 -5.83 -9.11
C MET A 86 0.59 -5.28 -9.30
N VAL A 87 1.30 -5.71 -10.35
CA VAL A 87 2.65 -5.19 -10.66
C VAL A 87 2.60 -3.71 -11.03
N THR A 88 1.55 -3.26 -11.72
CA THR A 88 1.36 -1.85 -12.08
C THR A 88 1.15 -1.00 -10.83
N GLN A 89 0.28 -1.44 -9.90
CA GLN A 89 0.05 -0.73 -8.64
C GLN A 89 1.32 -0.62 -7.80
N GLN A 90 2.12 -1.69 -7.72
CA GLN A 90 3.43 -1.68 -7.06
C GLN A 90 4.36 -0.63 -7.69
N ARG A 91 4.50 -0.65 -9.01
CA ARG A 91 5.38 0.28 -9.73
C ARG A 91 4.92 1.73 -9.61
N VAL A 92 3.62 1.97 -9.69
CA VAL A 92 3.03 3.31 -9.49
C VAL A 92 3.33 3.81 -8.08
N SER A 93 3.21 2.94 -7.06
CA SER A 93 3.55 3.28 -5.68
C SER A 93 5.02 3.70 -5.54
N GLU A 94 5.95 2.96 -6.13
CA GLU A 94 7.38 3.30 -6.12
C GLU A 94 7.66 4.66 -6.77
N ARG A 95 7.10 4.90 -7.96
CA ARG A 95 7.28 6.20 -8.65
C ARG A 95 6.63 7.35 -7.89
N PHE A 96 5.48 7.10 -7.26
CA PHE A 96 4.81 8.11 -6.45
C PHE A 96 5.65 8.51 -5.23
N GLN A 97 6.30 7.55 -4.57
CA GLN A 97 7.20 7.83 -3.45
C GLN A 97 8.41 8.68 -3.90
N GLU A 98 9.01 8.35 -5.05
CA GLU A 98 10.10 9.14 -5.65
C GLU A 98 9.66 10.58 -5.92
N HIS A 99 8.48 10.77 -6.53
CA HIS A 99 7.98 12.09 -6.87
C HIS A 99 7.61 12.92 -5.63
N ASN A 100 7.00 12.30 -4.62
CA ASN A 100 6.67 12.97 -3.36
C ASN A 100 7.94 13.45 -2.62
N ALA A 101 9.02 12.66 -2.65
CA ALA A 101 10.30 13.07 -2.09
C ALA A 101 10.90 14.28 -2.83
N GLN A 102 10.85 14.27 -4.17
CA GLN A 102 11.30 15.41 -4.98
C GLN A 102 10.52 16.69 -4.68
N LEU A 103 9.18 16.60 -4.57
CA LEU A 103 8.33 17.75 -4.24
C LEU A 103 8.68 18.32 -2.87
N SER A 104 8.90 17.46 -1.87
CA SER A 104 9.30 17.89 -0.52
C SER A 104 10.64 18.63 -0.51
N ALA A 105 11.61 18.19 -1.33
CA ALA A 105 12.91 18.84 -1.47
C ALA A 105 12.79 20.20 -2.21
N GLN A 106 11.91 20.30 -3.20
CA GLN A 106 11.66 21.56 -3.91
C GLN A 106 11.02 22.61 -3.00
N MET A 107 10.12 22.21 -2.08
CA MET A 107 9.51 23.14 -1.12
C MET A 107 10.53 23.69 -0.10
N GLN A 108 11.61 22.97 0.20
CA GLN A 108 12.67 23.44 1.10
C GLN A 108 13.57 24.50 0.43
N ASN A 109 13.76 24.43 -0.89
CA ASN A 109 14.58 25.41 -1.63
C ASN A 109 13.85 26.72 -1.92
N GLN A 110 12.55 26.83 -1.62
CA GLN A 110 11.77 28.07 -1.75
C GLN A 110 11.64 28.84 -0.43
N GLN A 111 12.32 28.40 0.64
CA GLN A 111 12.51 29.14 1.90
C GLN A 111 13.96 29.61 2.01
#